data_AF-A0A127MHK0-F1
#
_entry.id   AF-A0A127MHK0-F1
#
_cell.length_a   1.000
_cell.length_b   1.000
_cell.length_c   1.000
_cell.angle_alpha   90.00
_cell.angle_beta   90.00
_cell.angle_gamma   90.00
#
_symmetry.space_group_name_H-M   'P 1'
#
loop_
_entity.id
_entity.type
_entity.pdbx_description
1 polymer ?
#
loop_
_entity_poly.entity_id
_entity_poly.type
_entity_poly.pdbx_seq_one_letter_code
_entity_poly.pdbx_strand_id
1 'polypeptide(L)'
;MFGRKSRSDDPRPLSAVSHGVGVAGLIGLASWVLIARQYGLDGPYSALAACLACAVPMVIWSLLMDKVHLRPSTGIDWHNPKALKETFDISLVKLAGLWATWGIIATIYCVGRWYWTGQYQFSMEIMETAAPWLFVLSIPYVLFMDRFTIEPRDGAWHFGQLLTGRKSEFERDQIFHHLRAWAVKGFFLAFMLSIVPGGFADLVRLDLDELAGNPVVIAHWLIIAMFVVDVQFATVGYMLTMKPLDAHIRTANPYLAGWVAALICYPPFILMGDDGPLNYHVNTADWAYWFEGHATILWIWGGMLVFLTAIYAWATVAFGLRFSNLTHRGILTHGPYSWTKHPAYVAKNAYWWLATMPFLVTSGSVTDFVRNTVLIAAVSGVYYWRAKTEEKHLLSDPVYKDYVEWMDRNAPIPRVLNWTKRRIGWWTPDKGNAPEIQPAE
;
A
#
# COMPACT_ATOMS: atom_id res chain seq x y z
N MET A 1 -21.65 -2.87 -35.41
CA MET A 1 -22.18 -1.50 -35.35
C MET A 1 -22.34 -1.15 -33.86
N PHE A 2 -21.29 -0.63 -33.21
CA PHE A 2 -21.29 -0.41 -31.76
C PHE A 2 -21.75 1.02 -31.46
N GLY A 3 -23.02 1.16 -31.12
CA GLY A 3 -23.55 2.39 -30.54
C GLY A 3 -22.79 2.74 -29.25
N ARG A 4 -22.52 4.04 -29.08
CA ARG A 4 -21.89 4.59 -27.88
C ARG A 4 -22.83 4.36 -26.69
N LYS A 5 -22.62 3.28 -25.95
CA LYS A 5 -23.32 3.02 -24.69
C LYS A 5 -23.14 4.22 -23.76
N SER A 6 -24.23 4.70 -23.18
CA SER A 6 -24.19 5.82 -22.24
C SER A 6 -23.49 5.36 -20.95
N ARG A 7 -23.07 6.30 -20.09
CA ARG A 7 -22.38 5.98 -18.83
C ARG A 7 -23.20 5.07 -17.89
N SER A 8 -24.52 4.96 -18.08
CA SER A 8 -25.38 4.03 -17.34
C SER A 8 -25.37 2.59 -17.85
N ASP A 9 -24.92 2.35 -19.10
CA ASP A 9 -25.05 1.04 -19.76
C ASP A 9 -23.79 0.15 -19.66
N ASP A 10 -22.73 0.66 -19.01
CA ASP A 10 -21.47 -0.03 -18.70
C ASP A 10 -20.93 0.46 -17.33
N PRO A 11 -21.64 0.15 -16.23
CA PRO A 11 -21.28 0.64 -14.91
C PRO A 11 -19.93 0.07 -14.48
N ARG A 12 -19.11 0.92 -13.85
CA ARG A 12 -17.86 0.49 -13.25
C ARG A 12 -18.15 -0.50 -12.12
N PRO A 13 -17.36 -1.59 -11.96
CA PRO A 13 -17.52 -2.51 -10.84
C PRO A 13 -17.45 -1.77 -9.50
N LEU A 14 -18.22 -2.24 -8.52
CA LEU A 14 -18.26 -1.62 -7.20
C LEU A 14 -16.90 -1.74 -6.53
N SER A 15 -16.42 -0.63 -5.97
CA SER A 15 -15.16 -0.62 -5.22
C SER A 15 -15.33 -1.30 -3.86
N ALA A 16 -14.33 -2.08 -3.44
CA ALA A 16 -14.33 -2.73 -2.12
C ALA A 16 -14.36 -1.75 -0.93
N VAL A 17 -13.90 -0.53 -1.12
CA VAL A 17 -13.83 0.55 -0.12
C VAL A 17 -14.68 1.72 -0.58
N SER A 18 -15.40 2.36 0.33
CA SER A 18 -16.13 3.60 0.03
C SER A 18 -15.20 4.82 0.12
N HIS A 19 -15.58 5.91 -0.54
CA HIS A 19 -14.89 7.19 -0.40
C HIS A 19 -14.88 7.69 1.07
N GLY A 20 -15.94 7.38 1.82
CA GLY A 20 -16.16 7.90 3.17
C GLY A 20 -15.12 7.43 4.17
N VAL A 21 -14.62 6.18 4.06
CA VAL A 21 -13.55 5.68 4.93
C VAL A 21 -12.30 6.53 4.79
N GLY A 22 -11.84 6.76 3.55
CA GLY A 22 -10.65 7.59 3.31
C GLY A 22 -10.78 9.01 3.84
N VAL A 23 -11.95 9.64 3.61
CA VAL A 23 -12.24 11.00 4.12
C VAL A 23 -12.27 11.03 5.65
N ALA A 24 -12.88 10.04 6.30
CA ALA A 24 -12.90 9.96 7.76
C ALA A 24 -11.49 9.88 8.35
N GLY A 25 -10.61 9.06 7.76
CA GLY A 25 -9.22 8.96 8.16
C GLY A 25 -8.45 10.27 7.99
N LEU A 26 -8.67 10.98 6.88
CA LEU A 26 -8.05 12.28 6.63
C LEU A 26 -8.47 13.33 7.65
N ILE A 27 -9.76 13.38 8.00
CA ILE A 27 -10.28 14.32 9.02
C ILE A 27 -9.61 14.02 10.37
N GLY A 28 -9.53 12.74 10.75
CA GLY A 28 -8.89 12.33 12.00
C GLY A 28 -7.40 12.68 12.06
N LEU A 29 -6.67 12.37 10.99
CA LEU A 29 -5.25 12.69 10.87
C LEU A 29 -5.00 14.21 10.90
N ALA A 30 -5.75 14.98 10.10
CA ALA A 30 -5.62 16.43 10.06
C ALA A 30 -5.93 17.07 11.43
N SER A 31 -6.96 16.59 12.13
CA SER A 31 -7.30 17.06 13.47
C SER A 31 -6.15 16.82 14.46
N TRP A 32 -5.53 15.63 14.42
CA TRP A 32 -4.38 15.34 15.28
C TRP A 32 -3.14 16.14 14.92
N VAL A 33 -2.84 16.34 13.63
CA VAL A 33 -1.72 17.18 13.19
C VAL A 33 -1.88 18.61 13.71
N LEU A 34 -3.10 19.17 13.65
CA LEU A 34 -3.37 20.52 14.18
C LEU A 34 -3.15 20.59 15.70
N ILE A 35 -3.61 19.58 16.45
CA ILE A 35 -3.38 19.48 17.90
C ILE A 35 -1.87 19.36 18.19
N ALA A 36 -1.17 18.46 17.48
CA ALA A 36 0.24 18.24 17.67
C ALA A 36 1.06 19.50 17.39
N ARG A 37 0.71 20.25 16.35
CA ARG A 37 1.33 21.56 16.05
C ARG A 37 1.08 22.58 17.15
N GLN A 38 -0.16 22.69 17.64
CA GLN A 38 -0.51 23.65 18.70
C GLN A 38 0.27 23.43 20.00
N TYR A 39 0.60 22.18 20.32
CA TYR A 39 1.27 21.80 21.57
C TYR A 39 2.73 21.34 21.40
N GLY A 40 3.29 21.43 20.19
CA GLY A 40 4.66 20.98 19.90
C GLY A 40 4.88 19.48 20.11
N LEU A 41 3.88 18.64 19.85
CA LEU A 41 3.94 17.18 20.02
C LEU A 41 4.56 16.52 18.78
N ASP A 42 5.84 16.73 18.56
CA ASP A 42 6.61 16.23 17.40
C ASP A 42 7.26 14.85 17.63
N GLY A 43 7.14 14.28 18.84
CA GLY A 43 7.78 13.02 19.22
C GLY A 43 7.19 11.77 18.55
N PRO A 44 7.93 10.64 18.59
CA PRO A 44 7.54 9.39 17.92
C PRO A 44 6.22 8.80 18.42
N TYR A 45 5.90 8.92 19.71
CA TYR A 45 4.60 8.48 20.24
C TYR A 45 3.43 9.36 19.76
N SER A 46 3.68 10.65 19.49
CA SER A 46 2.68 11.53 18.87
C SER A 46 2.40 11.12 17.42
N ALA A 47 3.44 10.67 16.70
CA ALA A 47 3.28 10.11 15.36
C ALA A 47 2.44 8.82 15.36
N LEU A 48 2.60 7.94 16.37
CA LEU A 48 1.72 6.78 16.57
C LEU A 48 0.28 7.18 16.95
N ALA A 49 0.12 8.20 17.79
CA ALA A 49 -1.20 8.76 18.07
C ALA A 49 -1.86 9.32 16.81
N ALA A 50 -1.09 9.83 15.83
CA ALA A 50 -1.60 10.21 14.52
C ALA A 50 -2.16 9.01 13.73
N CYS A 51 -1.49 7.85 13.80
CA CYS A 51 -2.03 6.61 13.23
C CYS A 51 -3.35 6.21 13.89
N LEU A 52 -3.47 6.34 15.22
CA LEU A 52 -4.72 6.07 15.94
C LEU A 52 -5.83 7.06 15.56
N ALA A 53 -5.51 8.35 15.50
CA ALA A 53 -6.44 9.40 15.08
C ALA A 53 -6.90 9.22 13.63
N CYS A 54 -6.06 8.67 12.76
CA CYS A 54 -6.44 8.24 11.41
C CYS A 54 -7.32 6.98 11.44
N ALA A 55 -6.93 5.97 12.21
CA ALA A 55 -7.60 4.66 12.25
C ALA A 55 -9.00 4.69 12.84
N VAL A 56 -9.21 5.39 13.97
CA VAL A 56 -10.47 5.33 14.73
C VAL A 56 -11.66 5.82 13.90
N PRO A 57 -11.62 6.98 13.23
CA PRO A 57 -12.71 7.42 12.35
C PRO A 57 -12.95 6.47 11.18
N MET A 58 -11.88 5.90 10.59
CA MET A 58 -12.01 4.91 9.52
C MET A 58 -12.74 3.65 10.00
N VAL A 59 -12.42 3.15 11.19
CA VAL A 59 -13.09 1.99 11.80
C VAL A 59 -14.55 2.30 12.10
N ILE A 60 -14.84 3.46 12.71
CA ILE A 60 -16.21 3.90 13.02
C ILE A 60 -17.04 3.99 11.73
N TRP A 61 -16.52 4.65 10.69
CA TRP A 61 -17.20 4.75 9.40
C TRP A 61 -17.43 3.35 8.78
N SER A 62 -16.39 2.51 8.77
CA SER A 62 -16.47 1.17 8.19
C SER A 62 -17.53 0.30 8.87
N LEU A 63 -17.65 0.39 10.19
CA LEU A 63 -18.59 -0.41 10.96
C LEU A 63 -20.01 0.16 10.93
N LEU A 64 -20.19 1.47 11.08
CA LEU A 64 -21.51 2.08 11.23
C LEU A 64 -22.17 2.42 9.89
N MET A 65 -21.41 3.00 8.96
CA MET A 65 -21.93 3.46 7.67
C MET A 65 -21.82 2.37 6.60
N ASP A 66 -20.61 1.86 6.37
CA ASP A 66 -20.38 0.87 5.31
C ASP A 66 -20.79 -0.55 5.73
N LYS A 67 -20.99 -0.76 7.04
CA LYS A 67 -21.36 -2.04 7.67
C LYS A 67 -20.53 -3.21 7.15
N VAL A 68 -19.22 -2.99 7.00
CA VAL A 68 -18.30 -3.95 6.37
C VAL A 68 -18.30 -5.30 7.08
N HIS A 69 -18.54 -5.30 8.40
CA HIS A 69 -18.62 -6.50 9.23
C HIS A 69 -19.77 -7.44 8.84
N LEU A 70 -20.79 -6.97 8.13
CA LEU A 70 -21.93 -7.78 7.64
C LEU A 70 -21.72 -8.29 6.20
N ARG A 71 -20.61 -7.93 5.55
CA ARG A 71 -20.38 -8.34 4.16
C ARG A 71 -20.04 -9.84 4.11
N PRO A 72 -20.58 -10.58 3.11
CA PRO A 72 -20.24 -11.99 2.92
C PRO A 72 -18.74 -12.23 2.76
N SER A 73 -18.01 -11.26 2.20
CA SER A 73 -16.55 -11.34 2.01
C SER A 73 -15.75 -11.46 3.30
N THR A 74 -16.33 -11.16 4.46
CA THR A 74 -15.67 -11.34 5.76
C THR A 74 -15.59 -12.82 6.18
N GLY A 75 -16.47 -13.67 5.64
CA GLY A 75 -16.63 -15.06 6.07
C GLY A 75 -17.15 -15.20 7.51
N ILE A 76 -17.87 -14.18 8.01
CA ILE A 76 -18.46 -14.16 9.35
C ILE A 76 -19.98 -14.27 9.23
N ASP A 77 -20.58 -15.17 10.00
CA ASP A 77 -22.02 -15.25 10.24
C ASP A 77 -22.32 -14.88 11.69
N TRP A 78 -22.82 -13.66 11.88
CA TRP A 78 -23.18 -13.14 13.21
C TRP A 78 -24.47 -13.76 13.78
N HIS A 79 -25.31 -14.36 12.95
CA HIS A 79 -26.62 -14.86 13.35
C HIS A 79 -26.59 -16.30 13.87
N ASN A 80 -25.56 -17.07 13.51
CA ASN A 80 -25.44 -18.48 13.87
C ASN A 80 -24.12 -18.79 14.60
N PRO A 81 -23.95 -18.33 15.86
CA PRO A 81 -22.74 -18.60 16.61
C PRO A 81 -22.62 -20.08 17.02
N LYS A 82 -21.48 -20.69 16.70
CA LYS A 82 -21.10 -22.01 17.22
C LYS A 82 -20.88 -21.97 18.74
N ALA A 83 -21.10 -23.09 19.42
CA ALA A 83 -20.84 -23.18 20.85
C ALA A 83 -19.33 -23.09 21.11
N LEU A 84 -18.91 -22.38 22.17
CA LEU A 84 -17.48 -22.21 22.48
C LEU A 84 -16.75 -23.55 22.60
N LYS A 85 -17.42 -24.56 23.18
CA LYS A 85 -16.87 -25.91 23.32
C LYS A 85 -16.52 -26.56 21.98
N GLU A 86 -17.25 -26.25 20.91
CA GLU A 86 -17.03 -26.81 19.56
C GLU A 86 -15.82 -26.17 18.87
N THR A 87 -15.51 -24.91 19.19
CA THR A 87 -14.41 -24.15 18.56
C THR A 87 -13.17 -24.04 19.45
N PHE A 88 -13.26 -24.40 20.73
CA PHE A 88 -12.18 -24.22 21.72
C PHE A 88 -10.84 -24.83 21.28
N ASP A 89 -10.84 -26.10 20.87
CA ASP A 89 -9.63 -26.80 20.44
C ASP A 89 -9.06 -26.18 19.15
N ILE A 90 -9.92 -25.73 18.24
CA ILE A 90 -9.54 -25.03 17.00
C ILE A 90 -8.84 -23.71 17.38
N SER A 91 -9.44 -22.93 18.26
CA SER A 91 -8.89 -21.65 18.72
C SER A 91 -7.54 -21.81 19.42
N LEU A 92 -7.37 -22.83 20.26
CA LEU A 92 -6.08 -23.08 20.93
C LEU A 92 -4.97 -23.42 19.93
N VAL A 93 -5.25 -24.30 18.95
CA VAL A 93 -4.28 -24.63 17.91
C VAL A 93 -3.97 -23.42 17.04
N LYS A 94 -4.97 -22.60 16.72
CA LYS A 94 -4.80 -21.36 15.97
C LYS A 94 -3.91 -20.36 16.70
N LEU A 95 -4.11 -20.19 18.01
CA LEU A 95 -3.26 -19.33 18.85
C LEU A 95 -1.81 -19.84 18.85
N ALA A 96 -1.59 -21.15 18.95
CA ALA A 96 -0.25 -21.74 18.85
C ALA A 96 0.41 -21.43 17.50
N GLY A 97 -0.31 -21.63 16.38
CA GLY A 97 0.20 -21.30 15.04
C GLY A 97 0.45 -19.81 14.84
N LEU A 98 -0.44 -18.95 15.32
CA LEU A 98 -0.29 -17.49 15.27
C LEU A 98 0.96 -17.03 16.01
N TRP A 99 1.17 -17.50 17.25
CA TRP A 99 2.31 -17.06 18.06
C TRP A 99 3.63 -17.73 17.65
N ALA A 100 3.60 -18.94 17.12
CA ALA A 100 4.76 -19.51 16.44
C ALA A 100 5.17 -18.69 15.21
N THR A 101 4.19 -18.17 14.46
CA THR A 101 4.46 -17.27 13.32
C THR A 101 5.16 -15.99 13.78
N TRP A 102 4.68 -15.36 14.85
CA TRP A 102 5.36 -14.21 15.44
C TRP A 102 6.75 -14.55 15.98
N GLY A 103 6.95 -15.74 16.58
CA GLY A 103 8.26 -16.21 17.02
C GLY A 103 9.26 -16.37 15.88
N ILE A 104 8.81 -16.87 14.71
CA ILE A 104 9.64 -16.93 13.50
C ILE A 104 9.99 -15.52 13.01
N ILE A 105 9.02 -14.61 12.97
CA ILE A 105 9.25 -13.21 12.56
C ILE A 105 10.24 -12.54 13.51
N ALA A 106 10.07 -12.69 14.83
CA ALA A 106 10.99 -12.17 15.83
C ALA A 106 12.41 -12.73 15.65
N THR A 107 12.53 -14.02 15.35
CA THR A 107 13.84 -14.64 15.05
C THR A 107 14.49 -14.01 13.82
N ILE A 108 13.71 -13.74 12.76
CA ILE A 108 14.20 -13.04 11.56
C ILE A 108 14.67 -11.63 11.91
N TYR A 109 13.93 -10.89 12.75
CA TYR A 109 14.35 -9.57 13.22
C TYR A 109 15.63 -9.63 14.06
N CYS A 110 15.78 -10.62 14.94
CA CYS A 110 17.00 -10.82 15.71
C CYS A 110 18.22 -11.10 14.83
N VAL A 111 18.06 -11.88 13.76
CA VAL A 111 19.15 -12.19 12.82
C VAL A 111 19.50 -10.98 11.94
N GLY A 112 18.49 -10.22 11.50
CA GLY A 112 18.69 -9.06 10.64
C GLY A 112 19.23 -7.85 11.41
N ARG A 113 20.55 -7.69 11.48
CA ARG A 113 21.22 -6.59 12.22
C ARG A 113 20.67 -5.19 11.88
N TRP A 114 20.21 -4.96 10.65
CA TRP A 114 19.68 -3.66 10.22
C TRP A 114 18.39 -3.26 10.97
N TYR A 115 17.61 -4.21 11.49
CA TYR A 115 16.42 -3.90 12.31
C TYR A 115 16.79 -3.21 13.63
N TRP A 116 18.03 -3.35 14.06
CA TRP A 116 18.54 -2.82 15.32
C TRP A 116 19.40 -1.56 15.12
N THR A 117 19.27 -0.91 13.96
CA THR A 117 20.03 0.31 13.61
C THR A 117 19.11 1.36 13.00
N GLY A 118 19.39 2.63 13.27
CA GLY A 118 18.65 3.76 12.71
C GLY A 118 17.15 3.70 13.02
N GLN A 119 16.33 4.06 12.04
CA GLN A 119 14.88 4.21 12.19
C GLN A 119 14.16 2.92 12.59
N TYR A 120 14.70 1.73 12.26
CA TYR A 120 14.05 0.45 12.60
C TYR A 120 14.08 0.13 14.09
N GLN A 121 14.96 0.75 14.89
CA GLN A 121 14.98 0.57 16.34
C GLN A 121 13.63 0.89 16.97
N PHE A 122 13.01 1.98 16.51
CA PHE A 122 11.67 2.37 16.96
C PHE A 122 10.62 1.28 16.66
N SER A 123 10.67 0.67 15.47
CA SER A 123 9.77 -0.45 15.14
C SER A 123 9.96 -1.63 16.07
N MET A 124 11.20 -1.98 16.40
CA MET A 124 11.49 -3.10 17.30
C MET A 124 10.97 -2.80 18.70
N GLU A 125 11.26 -1.63 19.27
CA GLU A 125 10.78 -1.20 20.58
C GLU A 125 9.24 -1.27 20.68
N ILE A 126 8.54 -0.76 19.66
CA ILE A 126 7.07 -0.79 19.63
C ILE A 126 6.54 -2.21 19.50
N MET A 127 7.14 -3.05 18.65
CA MET A 127 6.72 -4.44 18.50
C MET A 127 6.96 -5.26 19.78
N GLU A 128 8.13 -5.11 20.41
CA GLU A 128 8.45 -5.75 21.69
C GLU A 128 7.49 -5.31 22.79
N THR A 129 7.24 -3.99 22.89
CA THR A 129 6.31 -3.43 23.88
C THR A 129 4.88 -3.92 23.65
N ALA A 130 4.44 -4.01 22.39
CA ALA A 130 3.07 -4.41 22.04
C ALA A 130 2.84 -5.93 22.13
N ALA A 131 3.87 -6.76 21.93
CA ALA A 131 3.71 -8.21 21.82
C ALA A 131 3.02 -8.87 23.02
N PRO A 132 3.36 -8.59 24.29
CA PRO A 132 2.67 -9.18 25.44
C PRO A 132 1.17 -8.82 25.48
N TRP A 133 0.83 -7.57 25.17
CA TRP A 133 -0.56 -7.11 25.13
C TRP A 133 -1.32 -7.78 24.00
N LEU A 134 -0.73 -7.87 22.81
CA LEU A 134 -1.32 -8.56 21.67
C LEU A 134 -1.50 -10.05 21.96
N PHE A 135 -0.59 -10.68 22.71
CA PHE A 135 -0.73 -12.07 23.17
C PHE A 135 -1.98 -12.24 24.01
N VAL A 136 -2.08 -11.47 25.09
CA VAL A 136 -3.22 -11.53 26.00
C VAL A 136 -4.53 -11.21 25.28
N LEU A 137 -4.57 -10.18 24.43
CA LEU A 137 -5.76 -9.77 23.69
C LEU A 137 -6.15 -10.76 22.57
N SER A 138 -5.19 -11.48 21.99
CA SER A 138 -5.47 -12.47 20.95
C SER A 138 -6.30 -13.65 21.47
N ILE A 139 -6.16 -14.02 22.75
CA ILE A 139 -6.87 -15.16 23.35
C ILE A 139 -8.39 -14.95 23.34
N PRO A 140 -8.97 -13.92 24.01
CA PRO A 140 -10.40 -13.70 23.98
C PRO A 140 -10.89 -13.36 22.56
N TYR A 141 -10.08 -12.67 21.75
CA TYR A 141 -10.43 -12.35 20.38
C TYR A 141 -10.63 -13.60 19.51
N VAL A 142 -9.67 -14.52 19.50
CA VAL A 142 -9.74 -15.74 18.67
C VAL A 142 -10.88 -16.65 19.16
N LEU A 143 -10.98 -16.87 20.47
CA LEU A 143 -12.06 -17.67 21.06
C LEU A 143 -13.45 -17.11 20.74
N PHE A 144 -13.59 -15.79 20.71
CA PHE A 144 -14.84 -15.14 20.32
C PHE A 144 -15.09 -15.26 18.82
N MET A 145 -14.13 -14.89 17.97
CA MET A 145 -14.30 -14.81 16.53
C MET A 145 -14.51 -16.16 15.85
N ASP A 146 -13.89 -17.23 16.35
CA ASP A 146 -14.04 -18.58 15.77
C ASP A 146 -15.48 -19.10 15.88
N ARG A 147 -16.26 -18.60 16.85
CA ARG A 147 -17.67 -18.93 17.00
C ARG A 147 -18.52 -18.43 15.84
N PHE A 148 -18.16 -17.30 15.26
CA PHE A 148 -18.93 -16.63 14.19
C PHE A 148 -18.32 -16.87 12.80
N THR A 149 -17.09 -17.38 12.73
CA THR A 149 -16.46 -17.62 11.43
C THR A 149 -17.06 -18.87 10.78
N ILE A 150 -17.45 -18.75 9.51
CA ILE A 150 -18.02 -19.86 8.72
C ILE A 150 -17.02 -21.02 8.68
N GLU A 151 -15.79 -20.73 8.25
CA GLU A 151 -14.65 -21.65 8.27
C GLU A 151 -13.58 -21.19 9.29
N PRO A 152 -13.60 -21.73 10.53
CA PRO A 152 -12.65 -21.34 11.57
C PRO A 152 -11.27 -21.97 11.37
N ARG A 153 -11.11 -23.01 10.54
CA ARG A 153 -9.80 -23.63 10.27
C ARG A 153 -9.05 -22.84 9.20
N ASP A 154 -8.47 -21.71 9.61
CA ASP A 154 -7.67 -20.86 8.72
C ASP A 154 -6.18 -21.26 8.67
N GLY A 155 -5.38 -20.51 7.92
CA GLY A 155 -3.95 -20.76 7.76
C GLY A 155 -3.16 -20.81 9.07
N ALA A 156 -3.56 -20.04 10.10
CA ALA A 156 -2.91 -20.08 11.41
C ALA A 156 -3.25 -21.39 12.14
N TRP A 157 -4.48 -21.90 11.99
CA TRP A 157 -4.84 -23.22 12.49
C TRP A 157 -4.06 -24.34 11.79
N HIS A 158 -3.99 -24.34 10.45
CA HIS A 158 -3.24 -25.36 9.71
C HIS A 158 -1.75 -25.35 10.07
N PHE A 159 -1.16 -24.18 10.27
CA PHE A 159 0.22 -24.07 10.74
C PHE A 159 0.38 -24.56 12.18
N GLY A 160 -0.56 -24.25 13.08
CA GLY A 160 -0.58 -24.80 14.44
C GLY A 160 -0.71 -26.32 14.48
N GLN A 161 -1.53 -26.91 13.61
CA GLN A 161 -1.66 -28.36 13.48
C GLN A 161 -0.34 -29.01 13.06
N LEU A 162 0.37 -28.41 12.09
CA LEU A 162 1.70 -28.87 11.68
C LEU A 162 2.68 -28.91 12.87
N LEU A 163 2.69 -27.86 13.70
CA LEU A 163 3.62 -27.73 14.82
C LEU A 163 3.29 -28.66 16.00
N THR A 164 2.01 -28.94 16.23
CA THR A 164 1.57 -29.74 17.38
C THR A 164 1.49 -31.24 17.10
N GLY A 165 1.78 -31.67 15.85
CA GLY A 165 1.90 -33.09 15.49
C GLY A 165 0.60 -33.91 15.59
N ARG A 166 -0.56 -33.24 15.74
CA ARG A 166 -1.86 -33.92 15.80
C ARG A 166 -2.29 -34.34 14.39
N LYS A 167 -2.36 -35.66 14.18
CA LYS A 167 -2.66 -36.41 12.94
C LYS A 167 -3.46 -35.66 11.84
N SER A 168 -2.85 -35.61 10.65
CA SER A 168 -3.43 -35.61 9.29
C SER A 168 -4.41 -34.54 8.78
N GLU A 169 -4.84 -33.54 9.55
CA GLU A 169 -5.85 -32.57 9.08
C GLU A 169 -5.31 -31.19 8.64
N PHE A 170 -4.06 -31.08 8.16
CA PHE A 170 -3.56 -29.80 7.63
C PHE A 170 -3.42 -29.79 6.11
N GLU A 171 -3.75 -28.66 5.49
CA GLU A 171 -3.57 -28.41 4.07
C GLU A 171 -2.29 -27.61 3.86
N ARG A 172 -1.36 -28.15 3.06
CA ARG A 172 -0.06 -27.50 2.78
C ARG A 172 -0.23 -26.15 2.11
N ASP A 173 -1.19 -26.03 1.21
CA ASP A 173 -1.44 -24.80 0.46
C ASP A 173 -1.90 -23.65 1.37
N GLN A 174 -2.70 -23.97 2.41
CA GLN A 174 -3.11 -23.00 3.44
C GLN A 174 -1.91 -22.53 4.27
N ILE A 175 -0.96 -23.43 4.57
CA ILE A 175 0.27 -23.07 5.28
C ILE A 175 1.14 -22.15 4.41
N PHE A 176 1.36 -22.48 3.14
CA PHE A 176 2.13 -21.60 2.25
C PHE A 176 1.45 -20.25 2.03
N HIS A 177 0.13 -20.23 1.94
CA HIS A 177 -0.64 -18.99 1.89
C HIS A 177 -0.43 -18.15 3.17
N HIS A 178 -0.57 -18.77 4.34
CA HIS A 178 -0.33 -18.13 5.65
C HIS A 178 1.08 -17.56 5.75
N LEU A 179 2.11 -18.36 5.48
CA LEU A 179 3.51 -17.92 5.57
C LEU A 179 3.80 -16.75 4.63
N ARG A 180 3.27 -16.75 3.40
CA ARG A 180 3.42 -15.61 2.47
C ARG A 180 2.71 -14.35 2.99
N ALA A 181 1.48 -14.47 3.47
CA ALA A 181 0.73 -13.33 4.01
C ALA A 181 1.43 -12.72 5.23
N TRP A 182 1.97 -13.55 6.12
CA TRP A 182 2.71 -13.10 7.29
C TRP A 182 4.11 -12.60 6.96
N ALA A 183 4.77 -13.12 5.92
CA ALA A 183 6.02 -12.56 5.42
C ALA A 183 5.83 -11.13 4.89
N VAL A 184 4.73 -10.86 4.15
CA VAL A 184 4.36 -9.50 3.74
C VAL A 184 4.16 -8.63 4.98
N LYS A 185 3.34 -9.10 5.93
CA LYS A 185 3.00 -8.31 7.11
C LYS A 185 4.21 -8.02 7.99
N GLY A 186 5.06 -9.01 8.26
CA GLY A 186 6.29 -8.83 9.03
C GLY A 186 7.20 -7.80 8.37
N PHE A 187 7.54 -8.01 7.10
CA PHE A 187 8.43 -7.11 6.37
C PHE A 187 7.92 -5.66 6.32
N PHE A 188 6.68 -5.46 5.87
CA PHE A 188 6.16 -4.11 5.65
C PHE A 188 5.70 -3.41 6.92
N LEU A 189 5.18 -4.12 7.93
CA LEU A 189 4.78 -3.46 9.17
C LEU A 189 6.00 -2.88 9.90
N ALA A 190 7.12 -3.60 9.95
CA ALA A 190 8.35 -3.09 10.54
C ALA A 190 8.88 -1.86 9.79
N PHE A 191 8.84 -1.88 8.45
CA PHE A 191 9.23 -0.73 7.63
C PHE A 191 8.28 0.46 7.82
N MET A 192 6.97 0.24 7.84
CA MET A 192 6.01 1.33 8.00
C MET A 192 6.15 2.01 9.36
N LEU A 193 6.29 1.23 10.44
CA LEU A 193 6.52 1.79 11.77
C LEU A 193 7.81 2.61 11.85
N SER A 194 8.87 2.24 11.13
CA SER A 194 10.17 2.91 11.24
C SER A 194 10.14 4.32 10.64
N ILE A 195 9.32 4.51 9.61
CA ILE A 195 9.26 5.78 8.86
C ILE A 195 8.15 6.73 9.35
N VAL A 196 7.25 6.27 10.22
CA VAL A 196 6.16 7.10 10.78
C VAL A 196 6.67 8.34 11.54
N PRO A 197 7.69 8.25 12.42
CA PRO A 197 8.10 9.39 13.23
C PRO A 197 8.72 10.56 12.46
N GLY A 198 9.61 10.27 11.49
CA GLY A 198 10.44 11.29 10.85
C GLY A 198 9.62 12.37 10.14
N GLY A 199 8.85 11.97 9.12
CA GLY A 199 8.02 12.91 8.37
C GLY A 199 6.96 13.61 9.22
N PHE A 200 6.46 12.94 10.28
CA PHE A 200 5.50 13.56 11.20
C PHE A 200 6.15 14.66 12.03
N ALA A 201 7.35 14.43 12.56
CA ALA A 201 8.09 15.45 13.32
C ALA A 201 8.38 16.68 12.45
N ASP A 202 8.83 16.46 11.21
CA ASP A 202 9.10 17.55 10.25
C ASP A 202 7.82 18.35 9.95
N LEU A 203 6.69 17.66 9.77
CA LEU A 203 5.40 18.32 9.55
C LEU A 203 4.94 19.14 10.77
N VAL A 204 5.23 18.69 11.99
CA VAL A 204 4.85 19.39 13.23
C VAL A 204 5.75 20.60 13.50
N ARG A 205 7.06 20.47 13.25
CA ARG A 205 8.06 21.51 13.52
C ARG A 205 8.06 22.68 12.55
N LEU A 206 7.45 22.52 11.38
CA LEU A 206 7.47 23.54 10.34
C LEU A 206 7.06 24.92 10.88
N ASP A 207 7.92 25.91 10.62
CA ASP A 207 7.64 27.33 10.80
C ASP A 207 6.74 27.86 9.67
N LEU A 208 5.61 28.46 10.03
CA LEU A 208 4.68 29.01 9.05
C LEU A 208 5.18 30.33 8.45
N ASP A 209 6.09 31.02 9.14
CA ASP A 209 6.62 32.31 8.68
C ASP A 209 7.54 32.12 7.45
N GLU A 210 8.21 30.96 7.34
CA GLU A 210 9.04 30.59 6.19
C GLU A 210 8.24 30.29 4.91
N LEU A 211 6.92 30.11 5.01
CA LEU A 211 6.06 29.80 3.86
C LEU A 211 5.75 31.02 3.00
N ALA A 212 5.89 32.24 3.52
CA ALA A 212 5.39 33.44 2.86
C ALA A 212 6.15 33.75 1.56
N GLY A 213 5.52 33.49 0.42
CA GLY A 213 6.00 33.89 -0.90
C GLY A 213 7.09 33.00 -1.53
N ASN A 214 7.50 31.91 -0.85
CA ASN A 214 8.51 31.00 -1.38
C ASN A 214 7.87 29.71 -1.96
N PRO A 215 7.73 29.58 -3.29
CA PRO A 215 7.10 28.41 -3.91
C PRO A 215 7.82 27.09 -3.61
N VAL A 216 9.15 27.12 -3.42
CA VAL A 216 9.95 25.91 -3.17
C VAL A 216 9.64 25.37 -1.78
N VAL A 217 9.62 26.24 -0.77
CA VAL A 217 9.32 25.86 0.62
C VAL A 217 7.87 25.37 0.74
N ILE A 218 6.92 26.06 0.11
CA ILE A 218 5.51 25.63 0.09
C ILE A 218 5.38 24.25 -0.56
N ALA A 219 6.00 24.03 -1.73
CA ALA A 219 5.94 22.75 -2.42
C ALA A 219 6.57 21.63 -1.56
N HIS A 220 7.76 21.87 -1.00
CA HIS A 220 8.45 20.93 -0.13
C HIS A 220 7.58 20.53 1.08
N TRP A 221 6.95 21.50 1.74
CA TRP A 221 6.06 21.24 2.87
C TRP A 221 4.82 20.43 2.48
N LEU A 222 4.15 20.78 1.38
CA LEU A 222 2.99 20.03 0.89
C LEU A 222 3.36 18.59 0.52
N ILE A 223 4.58 18.38 0.02
CA ILE A 223 5.13 17.05 -0.26
C ILE A 223 5.39 16.28 1.04
N ILE A 224 5.94 16.89 2.08
CA ILE A 224 6.08 16.25 3.41
C ILE A 224 4.71 15.88 3.98
N ALA A 225 3.75 16.81 3.95
CA ALA A 225 2.39 16.57 4.44
C ALA A 225 1.74 15.39 3.71
N MET A 226 1.96 15.29 2.39
CA MET A 226 1.53 14.16 1.58
C MET A 226 2.17 12.84 2.05
N PHE A 227 3.48 12.80 2.31
CA PHE A 227 4.15 11.59 2.81
C PHE A 227 3.62 11.17 4.18
N VAL A 228 3.29 12.12 5.07
CA VAL A 228 2.62 11.84 6.34
C VAL A 228 1.19 11.32 6.13
N VAL A 229 0.48 11.72 5.08
CA VAL A 229 -0.80 11.08 4.77
C VAL A 229 -0.57 9.63 4.30
N ASP A 230 0.35 9.42 3.35
CA ASP A 230 0.63 8.11 2.76
C ASP A 230 1.06 7.09 3.82
N VAL A 231 2.08 7.44 4.61
CA VAL A 231 2.69 6.56 5.60
C VAL A 231 1.71 6.20 6.72
N GLN A 232 0.91 7.16 7.21
CA GLN A 232 -0.01 6.92 8.32
C GLN A 232 -1.15 6.00 7.85
N PHE A 233 -1.72 6.23 6.67
CA PHE A 233 -2.72 5.32 6.08
C PHE A 233 -2.14 3.93 5.81
N ALA A 234 -0.94 3.86 5.23
CA ALA A 234 -0.29 2.59 4.95
C ALA A 234 -0.02 1.79 6.23
N THR A 235 0.51 2.45 7.27
CA THR A 235 0.74 1.85 8.60
C THR A 235 -0.55 1.27 9.18
N VAL A 236 -1.63 2.06 9.14
CA VAL A 236 -2.94 1.61 9.62
C VAL A 236 -3.45 0.39 8.83
N GLY A 237 -3.26 0.36 7.51
CA GLY A 237 -3.62 -0.78 6.66
C GLY A 237 -2.90 -2.08 7.04
N TYR A 238 -1.63 -2.01 7.45
CA TYR A 238 -0.90 -3.18 7.95
C TYR A 238 -1.32 -3.57 9.37
N MET A 239 -1.60 -2.60 10.25
CA MET A 239 -2.05 -2.86 11.62
C MET A 239 -3.44 -3.53 11.65
N LEU A 240 -4.41 -3.01 10.90
CA LEU A 240 -5.82 -3.40 10.95
C LEU A 240 -6.20 -4.50 9.94
N THR A 241 -5.31 -5.48 9.77
CA THR A 241 -5.54 -6.65 8.89
C THR A 241 -6.48 -7.67 9.58
N MET A 242 -7.79 -7.41 9.63
CA MET A 242 -8.76 -8.28 10.31
C MET A 242 -10.11 -8.45 9.58
N LYS A 243 -10.75 -9.62 9.79
CA LYS A 243 -12.01 -9.99 9.13
C LYS A 243 -13.20 -9.07 9.45
N PRO A 244 -13.44 -8.62 10.70
CA PRO A 244 -14.56 -7.73 11.00
C PRO A 244 -14.54 -6.39 10.26
N LEU A 245 -13.36 -5.93 9.84
CA LEU A 245 -13.19 -4.70 9.06
C LEU A 245 -13.18 -4.97 7.54
N ASP A 246 -13.39 -6.22 7.12
CA ASP A 246 -13.24 -6.69 5.73
C ASP A 246 -11.88 -6.28 5.12
N ALA A 247 -10.85 -6.15 5.97
CA ALA A 247 -9.51 -5.66 5.62
C ALA A 247 -8.42 -6.73 5.73
N HIS A 248 -8.82 -7.99 5.93
CA HIS A 248 -7.93 -9.14 5.98
C HIS A 248 -7.29 -9.42 4.62
N ILE A 249 -6.12 -10.09 4.65
CA ILE A 249 -5.47 -10.60 3.44
C ILE A 249 -6.29 -11.77 2.92
N ARG A 250 -6.82 -11.66 1.70
CA ARG A 250 -7.51 -12.75 1.00
C ARG A 250 -6.50 -13.66 0.32
N THR A 251 -5.57 -13.05 -0.43
CA THR A 251 -4.41 -13.75 -0.99
C THR A 251 -3.15 -12.89 -0.91
N ALA A 252 -1.99 -13.51 -0.68
CA ALA A 252 -0.68 -12.90 -0.90
C ALA A 252 -0.12 -13.35 -2.27
N ASN A 253 0.68 -12.51 -2.92
CA ASN A 253 1.17 -12.75 -4.28
C ASN A 253 1.99 -14.04 -4.31
N PRO A 254 1.59 -15.04 -5.11
CA PRO A 254 2.28 -16.33 -5.13
C PRO A 254 3.54 -16.31 -6.01
N TYR A 255 3.74 -15.28 -6.84
CA TYR A 255 4.79 -15.27 -7.87
C TYR A 255 6.07 -14.59 -7.38
N LEU A 256 7.21 -15.29 -7.47
CA LEU A 256 8.52 -14.74 -7.12
C LEU A 256 8.82 -13.42 -7.83
N ALA A 257 8.45 -13.30 -9.11
CA ALA A 257 8.62 -12.05 -9.87
C ALA A 257 7.93 -10.84 -9.21
N GLY A 258 6.76 -11.04 -8.60
CA GLY A 258 6.06 -9.98 -7.87
C GLY A 258 6.81 -9.55 -6.61
N TRP A 259 7.34 -10.53 -5.85
CA TRP A 259 8.16 -10.26 -4.67
C TRP A 259 9.44 -9.50 -5.03
N VAL A 260 10.18 -9.95 -6.05
CA VAL A 260 11.41 -9.27 -6.49
C VAL A 260 11.11 -7.83 -6.95
N ALA A 261 10.11 -7.65 -7.81
CA ALA A 261 9.72 -6.33 -8.30
C ALA A 261 9.29 -5.38 -7.18
N ALA A 262 8.67 -5.89 -6.11
CA ALA A 262 8.32 -5.11 -4.94
C ALA A 262 9.53 -4.81 -4.04
N LEU A 263 10.33 -5.81 -3.67
CA LEU A 263 11.44 -5.66 -2.71
C LEU A 263 12.53 -4.71 -3.23
N ILE A 264 12.78 -4.67 -4.54
CA ILE A 264 13.68 -3.67 -5.16
C ILE A 264 13.30 -2.23 -4.76
N CYS A 265 12.02 -1.98 -4.46
CA CYS A 265 11.50 -0.66 -4.10
C CYS A 265 11.61 -0.30 -2.61
N TYR A 266 12.04 -1.20 -1.72
CA TYR A 266 11.95 -0.99 -0.26
C TYR A 266 13.24 -1.38 0.47
N PRO A 267 13.65 -0.62 1.51
CA PRO A 267 14.74 -1.03 2.38
C PRO A 267 14.51 -2.41 3.02
N PRO A 268 15.56 -3.22 3.23
CA PRO A 268 16.97 -2.95 2.92
C PRO A 268 17.37 -3.27 1.46
N PHE A 269 16.44 -3.68 0.60
CA PHE A 269 16.71 -4.14 -0.78
C PHE A 269 16.56 -3.04 -1.84
N ILE A 270 16.36 -1.79 -1.40
CA ILE A 270 16.21 -0.59 -2.22
C ILE A 270 17.41 -0.44 -3.18
N LEU A 271 17.20 -0.69 -4.48
CA LEU A 271 18.29 -0.57 -5.47
C LEU A 271 18.50 0.84 -6.01
N MET A 272 17.51 1.72 -5.90
CA MET A 272 17.56 3.11 -6.36
C MET A 272 17.75 4.14 -5.24
N GLY A 273 18.24 3.70 -4.07
CA GLY A 273 18.74 4.61 -3.02
C GLY A 273 20.11 5.19 -3.38
N ASP A 274 20.63 6.09 -2.54
CA ASP A 274 21.85 6.88 -2.84
C ASP A 274 23.10 6.03 -3.11
N ASP A 275 23.29 4.92 -2.40
CA ASP A 275 24.41 3.99 -2.63
C ASP A 275 24.02 2.78 -3.52
N GLY A 276 22.82 2.83 -4.11
CA GLY A 276 22.25 1.73 -4.87
C GLY A 276 22.73 1.67 -6.33
N PRO A 277 22.73 0.48 -6.96
CA PRO A 277 23.15 0.32 -8.36
C PRO A 277 22.25 1.05 -9.37
N LEU A 278 21.02 1.42 -8.98
CA LEU A 278 20.10 2.22 -9.78
C LEU A 278 20.05 3.69 -9.32
N ASN A 279 21.04 4.17 -8.56
CA ASN A 279 21.11 5.59 -8.18
C ASN A 279 21.28 6.48 -9.43
N TYR A 280 20.28 7.32 -9.69
CA TYR A 280 20.22 8.26 -10.81
C TYR A 280 20.52 9.72 -10.43
N HIS A 281 21.03 9.99 -9.22
CA HIS A 281 21.27 11.34 -8.69
C HIS A 281 22.72 11.83 -8.81
N VAL A 282 23.60 11.10 -9.53
CA VAL A 282 25.03 11.46 -9.59
C VAL A 282 25.21 12.80 -10.28
N ASN A 283 25.76 13.79 -9.57
CA ASN A 283 25.92 15.16 -10.07
C ASN A 283 24.62 15.80 -10.60
N THR A 284 23.46 15.39 -10.07
CA THR A 284 22.19 16.08 -10.33
C THR A 284 21.98 17.20 -9.33
N ALA A 285 21.12 18.15 -9.70
CA ALA A 285 20.52 19.10 -8.77
C ALA A 285 19.00 19.05 -8.92
N ASP A 286 18.26 19.49 -7.91
CA ASP A 286 16.80 19.48 -7.95
C ASP A 286 16.23 20.61 -8.83
N TRP A 287 14.93 20.55 -9.05
CA TRP A 287 14.20 21.57 -9.82
C TRP A 287 14.33 23.00 -9.28
N ALA A 288 14.56 23.20 -7.98
CA ALA A 288 14.71 24.54 -7.43
C ALA A 288 16.03 25.18 -7.87
N TYR A 289 17.10 24.39 -7.95
CA TYR A 289 18.38 24.83 -8.49
C TYR A 289 18.28 25.26 -9.97
N TRP A 290 17.66 24.43 -10.83
CA TRP A 290 17.62 24.71 -12.27
C TRP A 290 16.73 25.89 -12.66
N PHE A 291 15.72 26.20 -11.83
CA PHE A 291 14.81 27.33 -12.05
C PHE A 291 15.06 28.49 -11.10
N GLU A 292 16.24 28.54 -10.48
CA GLU A 292 16.67 29.67 -9.65
C GLU A 292 16.52 31.00 -10.42
N GLY A 293 16.01 32.02 -9.75
CA GLY A 293 15.73 33.33 -10.36
C GLY A 293 14.45 33.40 -11.22
N HIS A 294 13.79 32.27 -11.51
CA HIS A 294 12.57 32.21 -12.32
C HIS A 294 11.32 31.89 -11.49
N ALA A 295 10.89 32.85 -10.66
CA ALA A 295 9.79 32.68 -9.70
C ALA A 295 8.49 32.08 -10.30
N THR A 296 8.05 32.54 -11.48
CA THR A 296 6.83 32.01 -12.12
C THR A 296 6.98 30.53 -12.49
N ILE A 297 8.15 30.11 -12.97
CA ILE A 297 8.42 28.71 -13.32
C ILE A 297 8.45 27.87 -12.04
N LEU A 298 9.06 28.38 -10.96
CA LEU A 298 9.07 27.70 -9.67
C LEU A 298 7.65 27.44 -9.13
N TRP A 299 6.73 28.41 -9.26
CA TRP A 299 5.33 28.22 -8.89
C TRP A 299 4.64 27.13 -9.71
N ILE A 300 4.80 27.16 -11.03
CA ILE A 300 4.20 26.18 -11.94
C ILE A 300 4.76 24.78 -11.64
N TRP A 301 6.08 24.66 -11.54
CA TRP A 301 6.75 23.38 -11.35
C TRP A 301 6.48 22.80 -9.97
N GLY A 302 6.59 23.60 -8.91
CA GLY A 302 6.22 23.22 -7.55
C GLY A 302 4.76 22.78 -7.46
N GLY A 303 3.84 23.51 -8.11
CA GLY A 303 2.42 23.13 -8.20
C GLY A 303 2.20 21.78 -8.91
N MET A 304 2.95 21.50 -9.99
CA MET A 304 2.91 20.20 -10.67
C MET A 304 3.41 19.06 -9.77
N LEU A 305 4.51 19.26 -9.05
CA LEU A 305 5.04 18.27 -8.11
C LEU A 305 4.03 17.97 -7.00
N VAL A 306 3.47 19.02 -6.38
CA VAL A 306 2.42 18.90 -5.36
C VAL A 306 1.19 18.16 -5.88
N PHE A 307 0.76 18.47 -7.11
CA PHE A 307 -0.38 17.79 -7.73
C PHE A 307 -0.11 16.29 -7.95
N LEU A 308 1.09 15.93 -8.42
CA LEU A 308 1.48 14.53 -8.60
C LEU A 308 1.53 13.80 -7.25
N THR A 309 2.13 14.40 -6.23
CA THR A 309 2.15 13.82 -4.90
C THR A 309 0.74 13.71 -4.30
N ALA A 310 -0.15 14.68 -4.55
CA ALA A 310 -1.54 14.60 -4.13
C ALA A 310 -2.28 13.42 -4.77
N ILE A 311 -2.06 13.13 -6.07
CA ILE A 311 -2.60 11.91 -6.71
C ILE A 311 -2.06 10.65 -6.05
N TYR A 312 -0.75 10.64 -5.74
CA TYR A 312 -0.10 9.52 -5.07
C TYR A 312 -0.71 9.24 -3.69
N ALA A 313 -0.83 10.23 -2.81
CA ALA A 313 -1.48 10.05 -1.51
C ALA A 313 -2.98 9.73 -1.65
N TRP A 314 -3.68 10.33 -2.61
CA TRP A 314 -5.09 10.02 -2.83
C TRP A 314 -5.32 8.54 -3.20
N ALA A 315 -4.37 7.93 -3.93
CA ALA A 315 -4.42 6.50 -4.21
C ALA A 315 -4.35 5.66 -2.92
N THR A 316 -3.49 6.06 -1.97
CA THR A 316 -3.40 5.41 -0.65
C THR A 316 -4.63 5.67 0.21
N VAL A 317 -5.13 6.89 0.25
CA VAL A 317 -6.38 7.24 0.97
C VAL A 317 -7.57 6.43 0.44
N ALA A 318 -7.63 6.17 -0.86
CA ALA A 318 -8.69 5.35 -1.48
C ALA A 318 -8.67 3.88 -1.02
N PHE A 319 -7.54 3.36 -0.54
CA PHE A 319 -7.48 2.05 0.12
C PHE A 319 -8.08 2.04 1.52
N GLY A 320 -8.09 3.18 2.23
CA GLY A 320 -8.47 3.25 3.64
C GLY A 320 -7.75 2.17 4.45
N LEU A 321 -8.52 1.34 5.16
CA LEU A 321 -8.02 0.25 6.00
C LEU A 321 -7.37 -0.92 5.24
N ARG A 322 -7.42 -0.94 3.90
CA ARG A 322 -7.03 -2.09 3.08
C ARG A 322 -5.67 -1.95 2.41
N PHE A 323 -4.95 -0.86 2.64
CA PHE A 323 -3.66 -0.66 1.99
C PHE A 323 -2.70 -1.78 2.37
N SER A 324 -2.08 -2.41 1.37
CA SER A 324 -1.02 -3.39 1.57
C SER A 324 -0.36 -3.73 0.23
N ASN A 325 0.96 -3.88 0.26
CA ASN A 325 1.73 -4.38 -0.87
C ASN A 325 1.55 -5.89 -1.01
N LEU A 326 1.76 -6.42 -2.23
CA LEU A 326 1.81 -7.87 -2.52
C LEU A 326 0.58 -8.67 -2.08
N THR A 327 -0.56 -8.04 -1.81
CA THR A 327 -1.75 -8.73 -1.30
C THR A 327 -3.00 -8.29 -2.02
N HIS A 328 -3.92 -9.22 -2.19
CA HIS A 328 -5.29 -8.94 -2.57
C HIS A 328 -6.16 -8.83 -1.31
N ARG A 329 -6.75 -7.65 -1.10
CA ARG A 329 -7.67 -7.33 0.01
C ARG A 329 -9.02 -6.80 -0.48
N GLY A 330 -9.36 -7.03 -1.75
CA GLY A 330 -10.48 -6.43 -2.45
C GLY A 330 -10.02 -5.42 -3.51
N ILE A 331 -10.85 -5.25 -4.53
CA ILE A 331 -10.53 -4.46 -5.72
C ILE A 331 -11.02 -3.02 -5.57
N LEU A 332 -10.15 -2.08 -5.89
CA LEU A 332 -10.43 -0.66 -5.85
C LEU A 332 -10.72 -0.16 -7.25
N THR A 333 -11.85 0.51 -7.40
CA THR A 333 -12.28 1.04 -8.70
C THR A 333 -12.58 2.53 -8.64
N HIS A 334 -12.66 3.13 -7.44
CA HIS A 334 -13.05 4.53 -7.23
C HIS A 334 -11.86 5.48 -7.07
N GLY A 335 -12.14 6.78 -6.98
CA GLY A 335 -11.11 7.80 -6.77
C GLY A 335 -10.12 7.84 -7.94
N PRO A 336 -8.80 7.87 -7.70
CA PRO A 336 -7.82 7.92 -8.79
C PRO A 336 -7.74 6.60 -9.58
N TYR A 337 -8.27 5.50 -9.03
CA TYR A 337 -8.44 4.22 -9.76
C TYR A 337 -9.52 4.31 -10.86
N SER A 338 -10.26 5.41 -10.96
CA SER A 338 -11.09 5.69 -12.15
C SER A 338 -10.25 6.01 -13.40
N TRP A 339 -9.01 6.47 -13.20
CA TRP A 339 -8.21 7.12 -14.25
C TRP A 339 -7.19 6.16 -14.87
N THR A 340 -6.56 5.36 -14.03
CA THR A 340 -5.60 4.30 -14.38
C THR A 340 -5.63 3.22 -13.30
N LYS A 341 -5.16 2.00 -13.62
CA LYS A 341 -5.10 0.88 -12.67
C LYS A 341 -4.06 1.10 -11.56
N HIS A 342 -3.04 1.91 -11.84
CA HIS A 342 -1.93 2.16 -10.92
C HIS A 342 -1.62 3.66 -10.79
N PRO A 343 -2.54 4.46 -10.23
CA PRO A 343 -2.38 5.92 -10.17
C PRO A 343 -1.15 6.34 -9.36
N ALA A 344 -0.88 5.66 -8.24
CA ALA A 344 0.31 5.88 -7.43
C ALA A 344 1.60 5.69 -8.24
N TYR A 345 1.72 4.60 -9.01
CA TYR A 345 2.94 4.32 -9.78
C TYR A 345 3.16 5.34 -10.90
N VAL A 346 2.09 5.75 -11.60
CA VAL A 346 2.17 6.78 -12.65
C VAL A 346 2.60 8.13 -12.05
N ALA A 347 1.93 8.56 -10.97
CA ALA A 347 2.21 9.83 -10.33
C ALA A 347 3.63 9.87 -9.74
N LYS A 348 4.06 8.80 -9.06
CA LYS A 348 5.40 8.69 -8.47
C LYS A 348 6.51 8.73 -9.51
N ASN A 349 6.34 8.04 -10.63
CA ASN A 349 7.33 8.09 -11.71
C ASN A 349 7.41 9.49 -12.33
N ALA A 350 6.27 10.09 -12.67
CA ALA A 350 6.24 11.45 -13.19
C ALA A 350 6.88 12.44 -12.21
N TYR A 351 6.60 12.29 -10.91
CA TYR A 351 7.20 13.11 -9.86
C TYR A 351 8.73 13.00 -9.87
N TRP A 352 9.31 11.79 -9.87
CA TRP A 352 10.76 11.64 -9.85
C TRP A 352 11.46 12.21 -11.08
N TRP A 353 10.87 12.05 -12.26
CA TRP A 353 11.38 12.65 -13.49
C TRP A 353 11.40 14.18 -13.41
N LEU A 354 10.35 14.80 -12.87
CA LEU A 354 10.24 16.26 -12.78
C LEU A 354 11.00 16.86 -11.60
N ALA A 355 11.09 16.16 -10.47
CA ALA A 355 11.78 16.64 -9.28
C ALA A 355 13.30 16.60 -9.46
N THR A 356 13.80 15.53 -10.10
CA THR A 356 15.24 15.29 -10.24
C THR A 356 15.80 15.85 -11.53
N MET A 357 15.01 15.87 -12.60
CA MET A 357 15.45 16.22 -13.97
C MET A 357 16.82 15.60 -14.29
N PRO A 358 16.95 14.26 -14.28
CA PRO A 358 18.24 13.56 -14.30
C PRO A 358 19.04 13.75 -15.61
N PHE A 359 18.41 14.36 -16.60
CA PHE A 359 19.04 14.78 -17.84
C PHE A 359 19.79 16.13 -17.72
N LEU A 360 19.69 16.81 -16.58
CA LEU A 360 20.46 18.01 -16.25
C LEU A 360 21.48 17.66 -15.16
N VAL A 361 22.76 17.86 -15.48
CA VAL A 361 23.87 17.53 -14.56
C VAL A 361 24.77 18.74 -14.34
N THR A 362 25.22 18.92 -13.11
CA THR A 362 26.08 20.05 -12.70
C THR A 362 27.53 19.84 -13.13
N SER A 363 27.93 18.62 -13.46
CA SER A 363 29.29 18.29 -13.93
C SER A 363 29.56 18.69 -15.39
N GLY A 364 28.53 18.98 -16.19
CA GLY A 364 28.64 19.16 -17.64
C GLY A 364 29.00 17.87 -18.41
N SER A 365 29.04 16.73 -17.73
CA SER A 365 29.43 15.43 -18.32
C SER A 365 28.28 14.79 -19.09
N VAL A 366 28.52 14.50 -20.38
CA VAL A 366 27.58 13.72 -21.20
C VAL A 366 27.38 12.32 -20.60
N THR A 367 28.41 11.75 -20.00
CA THR A 367 28.33 10.43 -19.35
C THR A 367 27.35 10.44 -18.19
N ASP A 368 27.40 11.47 -17.33
CA ASP A 368 26.48 11.57 -16.18
C ASP A 368 25.05 11.79 -16.65
N PHE A 369 24.85 12.67 -17.64
CA PHE A 369 23.56 12.89 -18.31
C PHE A 369 22.95 11.57 -18.81
N VAL A 370 23.70 10.80 -19.61
CA VAL A 370 23.21 9.54 -20.19
C VAL A 370 22.96 8.52 -19.09
N ARG A 371 23.91 8.35 -18.16
CA ARG A 371 23.81 7.40 -17.05
C ARG A 371 22.55 7.64 -16.22
N ASN A 372 22.36 8.85 -15.71
CA ASN A 372 21.24 9.18 -14.83
C ASN A 372 19.91 9.02 -15.56
N THR A 373 19.83 9.48 -16.82
CA THR A 373 18.63 9.34 -17.65
C THR A 373 18.27 7.86 -17.90
N VAL A 374 19.25 7.01 -18.20
CA VAL A 374 19.03 5.57 -18.39
C VAL A 374 18.62 4.90 -17.07
N LEU A 375 19.24 5.27 -15.96
CA LEU A 375 18.93 4.67 -14.66
C LEU A 375 17.53 5.04 -14.16
N ILE A 376 17.09 6.29 -14.29
CA ILE A 376 15.70 6.63 -13.93
C ILE A 376 14.69 5.94 -14.86
N ALA A 377 15.03 5.70 -16.14
CA ALA A 377 14.20 4.92 -17.04
C ALA A 377 14.13 3.44 -16.62
N ALA A 378 15.25 2.87 -16.15
CA ALA A 378 15.27 1.55 -15.55
C ALA A 378 14.42 1.48 -14.28
N VAL A 379 14.47 2.49 -13.41
CA VAL A 379 13.59 2.61 -12.23
C VAL A 379 12.12 2.65 -12.65
N SER A 380 11.77 3.42 -13.70
CA SER A 380 10.41 3.38 -14.27
C SER A 380 10.03 2.00 -14.81
N GLY A 381 10.99 1.29 -15.41
CA GLY A 381 10.83 -0.11 -15.83
C GLY A 381 10.52 -1.05 -14.66
N VAL A 382 11.17 -0.88 -13.51
CA VAL A 382 10.87 -1.65 -12.28
C VAL A 382 9.43 -1.41 -11.82
N TYR A 383 8.96 -0.17 -11.81
CA TYR A 383 7.57 0.12 -11.43
C TYR A 383 6.55 -0.41 -12.43
N TYR A 384 6.87 -0.40 -13.73
CA TYR A 384 6.05 -1.07 -14.74
C TYR A 384 6.00 -2.58 -14.54
N TRP A 385 7.14 -3.22 -14.25
CA TRP A 385 7.21 -4.65 -13.96
C TRP A 385 6.39 -4.99 -12.71
N ARG A 386 6.56 -4.21 -11.64
CA ARG A 386 5.78 -4.32 -10.40
C ARG A 386 4.28 -4.23 -10.68
N ALA A 387 3.84 -3.22 -11.42
CA ALA A 387 2.44 -3.09 -11.86
C ALA A 387 1.96 -4.38 -12.53
N LYS A 388 2.68 -4.88 -13.55
CA LYS A 388 2.28 -6.08 -14.30
C LYS A 388 2.20 -7.34 -13.44
N THR A 389 3.12 -7.51 -12.50
CA THR A 389 3.07 -8.65 -11.56
C THR A 389 1.93 -8.56 -10.55
N GLU A 390 1.53 -7.35 -10.18
CA GLU A 390 0.35 -7.09 -9.36
C GLU A 390 -0.93 -7.38 -10.14
N GLU A 391 -1.05 -6.90 -11.38
CA GLU A 391 -2.18 -7.22 -12.27
C GLU A 391 -2.30 -8.74 -12.46
N LYS A 392 -1.19 -9.44 -12.68
CA LYS A 392 -1.17 -10.91 -12.81
C LYS A 392 -1.74 -11.61 -11.58
N HIS A 393 -1.42 -11.14 -10.38
CA HIS A 393 -1.96 -11.67 -9.13
C HIS A 393 -3.45 -11.35 -8.98
N LEU A 394 -3.88 -10.13 -9.30
CA LEU A 394 -5.27 -9.71 -9.15
C LEU A 394 -6.21 -10.30 -10.20
N LEU A 395 -5.70 -10.70 -11.38
CA LEU A 395 -6.49 -11.32 -12.45
C LEU A 395 -7.16 -12.65 -12.07
N SER A 396 -6.81 -13.26 -10.92
CA SER A 396 -7.59 -14.38 -10.40
C SER A 396 -8.97 -13.98 -9.85
N ASP A 397 -9.17 -12.70 -9.49
CA ASP A 397 -10.44 -12.18 -8.99
C ASP A 397 -11.36 -11.74 -10.14
N PRO A 398 -12.60 -12.27 -10.25
CA PRO A 398 -13.57 -11.85 -11.26
C PRO A 398 -13.84 -10.35 -11.30
N VAL A 399 -13.90 -9.69 -10.14
CA VAL A 399 -14.13 -8.23 -10.05
C VAL A 399 -12.98 -7.46 -10.67
N TYR A 400 -11.75 -7.98 -10.54
CA TYR A 400 -10.60 -7.36 -11.18
C TYR A 400 -10.65 -7.51 -12.70
N LYS A 401 -11.07 -8.67 -13.22
CA LYS A 401 -11.25 -8.88 -14.67
C LYS A 401 -12.27 -7.88 -15.23
N ASP A 402 -13.44 -7.77 -14.61
CA ASP A 402 -14.47 -6.81 -14.99
C ASP A 402 -13.94 -5.36 -14.96
N TYR A 403 -13.12 -5.04 -13.95
CA TYR A 403 -12.49 -3.74 -13.82
C TYR A 403 -11.46 -3.48 -14.93
N VAL A 404 -10.61 -4.44 -15.29
CA VAL A 404 -9.66 -4.30 -16.41
C VAL A 404 -10.41 -4.05 -17.72
N GLU A 405 -11.44 -4.85 -18.00
CA GLU A 405 -12.24 -4.69 -19.21
C GLU A 405 -12.96 -3.34 -19.26
N TRP A 406 -13.52 -2.89 -18.12
CA TRP A 406 -14.13 -1.57 -18.01
C TRP A 406 -13.10 -0.45 -18.25
N MET A 407 -11.89 -0.59 -17.71
CA MET A 407 -10.81 0.38 -17.87
C MET A 407 -10.38 0.53 -19.33
N ASP A 408 -10.27 -0.57 -20.07
CA ASP A 408 -9.88 -0.53 -21.50
C ASP A 408 -10.90 0.23 -22.35
N ARG A 409 -12.19 0.16 -21.98
CA ARG A 409 -13.27 0.88 -22.66
C ARG A 409 -13.39 2.33 -22.21
N ASN A 410 -13.19 2.63 -20.92
CA ASN A 410 -13.66 3.88 -20.33
C ASN A 410 -12.57 4.79 -19.76
N ALA A 411 -11.41 4.26 -19.38
CA ALA A 411 -10.44 5.03 -18.60
C ALA A 411 -9.61 6.00 -19.46
N PRO A 412 -9.39 7.24 -19.00
CA PRO A 412 -8.73 8.28 -19.78
C PRO A 412 -7.29 7.93 -20.17
N ILE A 413 -6.47 7.45 -19.22
CA ILE A 413 -5.05 7.18 -19.47
C ILE A 413 -4.86 5.99 -20.43
N PRO A 414 -5.45 4.80 -20.18
CA PRO A 414 -5.38 3.70 -21.14
C PRO A 414 -5.90 4.07 -22.53
N ARG A 415 -6.96 4.87 -22.63
CA ARG A 415 -7.50 5.32 -23.93
C ARG A 415 -6.51 6.19 -24.69
N VAL A 416 -5.87 7.15 -24.02
CA VAL A 416 -4.84 7.99 -24.65
C VAL A 416 -3.66 7.13 -25.09
N LEU A 417 -3.16 6.23 -24.23
CA LEU A 417 -2.05 5.33 -24.59
C LEU A 417 -2.40 4.42 -25.77
N ASN A 418 -3.59 3.81 -25.77
CA ASN A 418 -4.06 2.95 -26.85
C ASN A 418 -4.28 3.73 -28.14
N TRP A 419 -4.78 4.96 -28.07
CA TRP A 419 -4.89 5.85 -29.22
C TRP A 419 -3.52 6.23 -29.79
N THR A 420 -2.56 6.59 -28.92
CA THR A 420 -1.20 6.92 -29.34
C THR A 420 -0.54 5.73 -30.01
N LYS A 421 -0.57 4.54 -29.37
CA LYS A 421 -0.01 3.28 -29.92
C LYS A 421 -0.57 2.95 -31.31
N ARG A 422 -1.88 3.18 -31.52
CA ARG A 422 -2.52 3.00 -32.84
C ARG A 422 -1.99 4.00 -33.86
N ARG A 423 -1.82 5.26 -33.48
CA ARG A 423 -1.29 6.30 -34.39
C ARG A 423 0.16 6.06 -34.79
N ILE A 424 0.99 5.54 -33.89
CA ILE A 424 2.41 5.26 -34.17
C ILE A 424 2.64 3.87 -34.79
N GLY A 425 1.58 3.14 -35.15
CA GLY A 425 1.68 1.82 -35.81
C GLY A 425 2.20 0.69 -34.92
N TRP A 426 2.37 0.93 -33.61
CA TRP A 426 2.94 -0.03 -32.67
C TRP A 426 1.93 -1.08 -32.17
N TRP A 427 0.64 -0.85 -32.40
CA TRP A 427 -0.42 -1.77 -32.01
C TRP A 427 -1.62 -1.71 -32.96
N THR A 428 -1.93 -2.82 -33.60
CA THR A 428 -3.21 -3.08 -34.26
C THR A 428 -4.09 -3.91 -33.32
N PRO A 429 -5.27 -3.41 -32.90
CA PRO A 429 -6.19 -4.25 -32.14
C PRO A 429 -6.64 -5.43 -33.00
N ASP A 430 -6.66 -6.64 -32.42
CA ASP A 430 -7.21 -7.82 -33.08
C ASP A 430 -8.64 -7.52 -33.53
N LYS A 431 -8.85 -7.56 -34.85
CA LYS A 431 -10.18 -7.51 -35.43
C LYS A 431 -10.83 -8.87 -35.20
N GLY A 432 -11.49 -9.04 -34.05
CA GLY A 432 -12.58 -10.00 -33.91
C GLY A 432 -12.22 -11.49 -33.81
N ASN A 433 -11.06 -11.86 -33.27
CA ASN A 433 -10.90 -13.23 -32.77
C ASN A 433 -11.38 -13.27 -31.33
N ALA A 434 -12.41 -14.07 -31.05
CA ALA A 434 -12.77 -14.45 -29.69
C ALA A 434 -11.52 -14.97 -28.98
N PRO A 435 -11.33 -14.70 -27.67
CA PRO A 435 -10.17 -15.18 -26.95
C PRO A 435 -10.13 -16.71 -27.06
N GLU A 436 -9.11 -17.25 -27.73
CA GLU A 436 -8.76 -18.65 -27.62
C GLU A 436 -8.45 -18.91 -26.16
N ILE A 437 -9.36 -19.61 -25.49
CA ILE A 437 -9.09 -20.27 -24.23
C ILE A 437 -8.03 -21.32 -24.55
N GLN A 438 -6.76 -20.98 -24.40
CA GLN A 438 -5.71 -21.98 -24.35
C GLN A 438 -5.98 -22.87 -23.14
N PRO A 439 -6.24 -24.17 -23.32
CA PRO A 439 -6.40 -25.08 -22.20
C PRO A 439 -5.07 -25.12 -21.44
N ALA A 440 -5.16 -25.03 -20.11
CA ALA A 440 -4.02 -25.09 -19.22
C ALA A 440 -3.32 -26.45 -19.36
N GLU A 441 -2.02 -26.41 -19.63
CA GLU A 441 -1.07 -27.42 -19.17
C GLU A 441 -0.23 -26.84 -18.04
#